data_AF-A0A918SGJ8-F1
#
_entry.id   AF-A0A918SGJ8-F1
#
_cell.length_a   1.000
_cell.length_b   1.000
_cell.length_c   1.000
_cell.angle_alpha   90.00
_cell.angle_beta   90.00
_cell.angle_gamma   90.00
#
_symmetry.space_group_name_H-M   'P 1'
#
loop_
_entity.id
_entity.type
_entity.pdbx_description
1 polymer ?
#
loop_
_entity_poly.entity_id
_entity_poly.type
_entity_poly.pdbx_seq_one_letter_code
_entity_poly.pdbx_strand_id
1 'polypeptide(L)' 'MQGEDHNEEIFQMISEMKNEEYQTIRKFESLRPKSAINALHSQALIQLKKNYCGLNRCVQCSLGVKLLHREKQI' A
#
# COMPACT_ATOMS: atom_id res chain seq x y z
N MET A 1 -1.71 -15.16 -31.43
CA MET A 1 -2.49 -15.52 -30.21
C MET A 1 -2.35 -14.36 -29.25
N GLN A 2 -3.41 -13.59 -29.04
CA GLN A 2 -3.48 -12.68 -27.89
C GLN A 2 -3.88 -13.56 -26.71
N GLY A 3 -3.08 -13.59 -25.65
CA GLY A 3 -3.44 -14.30 -24.42
C GLY A 3 -4.65 -13.63 -23.79
N GLU A 4 -5.57 -14.41 -23.25
CA GLU A 4 -6.67 -13.87 -22.46
C GLU A 4 -6.10 -13.21 -21.20
N ASP A 5 -6.51 -11.97 -20.95
CA ASP A 5 -6.15 -11.23 -19.75
C ASP A 5 -7.16 -11.54 -18.65
N HIS A 6 -6.78 -12.42 -17.72
CA HIS A 6 -7.61 -12.80 -16.57
C HIS A 6 -7.38 -11.90 -15.33
N ASN A 7 -6.73 -10.74 -15.49
CA ASN A 7 -6.40 -9.88 -14.36
C ASN A 7 -7.66 -9.39 -13.61
N GLU A 8 -8.75 -9.10 -14.32
CA GLU A 8 -10.00 -8.64 -13.70
C GLU A 8 -10.60 -9.69 -12.75
N GLU A 9 -10.65 -10.96 -13.18
CA GLU A 9 -11.13 -12.07 -12.34
C GLU A 9 -10.26 -12.25 -11.11
N ILE A 10 -8.93 -12.19 -11.28
CA ILE A 10 -7.97 -12.29 -10.17
C ILE A 10 -8.16 -11.13 -9.19
N PHE A 11 -8.31 -9.89 -9.69
CA PHE A 11 -8.54 -8.72 -8.86
C PHE A 11 -9.85 -8.78 -8.09
N GLN A 12 -10.90 -9.34 -8.70
CA GLN A 12 -12.16 -9.58 -8.01
C GLN A 12 -11.97 -10.59 -6.86
N MET A 13 -11.37 -11.74 -7.14
CA MET A 13 -11.13 -12.78 -6.13
C MET A 13 -10.31 -12.27 -4.94
N ILE A 14 -9.21 -11.56 -5.19
CA ILE A 14 -8.36 -11.04 -4.11
C ILE A 14 -9.03 -9.89 -3.33
N SER A 15 -10.00 -9.20 -3.93
CA SER A 15 -10.73 -8.13 -3.26
C SER A 15 -11.74 -8.64 -2.23
N GLU A 16 -12.20 -9.88 -2.37
CA GLU A 16 -13.13 -10.54 -1.44
C GLU A 16 -12.44 -11.13 -0.20
N MET A 17 -11.12 -11.27 -0.25
CA MET A 17 -10.31 -11.79 0.85
C MET A 17 -10.02 -10.72 1.90
N LYS A 18 -9.95 -11.13 3.17
CA LYS A 18 -9.52 -10.24 4.27
C LYS A 18 -8.11 -9.73 4.03
N ASN A 19 -7.84 -8.51 4.52
CA ASN A 19 -6.51 -7.92 4.45
C ASN A 19 -5.45 -8.77 5.17
N GLU A 20 -4.20 -8.65 4.72
CA GLU A 20 -3.09 -9.34 5.37
C GLU A 20 -2.66 -8.63 6.65
N GLU A 21 -2.54 -9.41 7.73
CA GLU A 21 -2.09 -8.92 9.03
C GLU A 21 -0.57 -8.98 9.18
N TYR A 22 0.12 -8.07 8.52
CA TYR A 22 1.57 -7.90 8.67
C TYR A 22 1.93 -6.58 9.37
N GLN A 23 3.09 -6.53 10.03
CA GLN A 23 3.55 -5.31 10.74
C GLN A 23 3.62 -4.09 9.82
N THR A 24 3.96 -4.29 8.54
CA THR A 24 3.97 -3.19 7.55
C THR A 24 2.56 -2.62 7.33
N ILE A 25 1.55 -3.48 7.22
CA ILE A 25 0.15 -3.05 7.02
C ILE A 25 -0.37 -2.30 8.24
N ARG A 26 -0.07 -2.80 9.44
CA ARG A 26 -0.42 -2.10 10.70
C ARG A 26 0.16 -0.68 10.76
N LYS A 27 1.38 -0.47 10.25
CA LYS A 27 2.01 0.87 10.16
C LYS A 27 1.33 1.77 9.12
N PHE A 28 0.90 1.23 7.97
CA PHE A 28 0.14 2.01 7.00
C PHE A 28 -1.23 2.41 7.56
N GLU A 29 -1.94 1.49 8.21
CA GLU A 29 -3.20 1.78 8.90
C GLU A 29 -3.06 2.86 9.99
N SER A 30 -1.95 2.86 10.74
CA SER A 30 -1.71 3.91 11.75
C SER A 30 -1.43 5.28 11.15
N LEU A 31 -0.84 5.33 9.94
CA LEU A 31 -0.57 6.57 9.23
C LEU A 31 -1.82 7.10 8.52
N ARG A 32 -2.65 6.20 7.98
CA ARG A 32 -3.89 6.51 7.30
C ARG A 32 -4.91 5.39 7.56
N PRO A 33 -5.88 5.61 8.45
CA PRO A 33 -6.91 4.61 8.74
C PRO A 33 -7.67 4.19 7.48
N LYS A 34 -8.01 2.90 7.40
CA LYS A 34 -8.73 2.27 6.27
C LYS A 34 -7.93 2.23 4.97
N SER A 35 -6.61 2.18 5.04
CA SER A 35 -5.70 2.01 3.90
C SER A 35 -5.65 0.59 3.32
N ALA A 36 -6.03 -0.43 4.09
CA ALA A 36 -5.94 -1.85 3.78
C ALA A 36 -7.26 -2.56 4.12
N ILE A 37 -8.26 -2.38 3.25
CA ILE A 37 -9.63 -2.88 3.49
C ILE A 37 -9.75 -4.39 3.19
N ASN A 38 -8.99 -4.89 2.20
CA ASN A 38 -9.00 -6.27 1.73
C ASN A 38 -7.58 -6.70 1.32
N ALA A 39 -7.42 -7.94 0.88
CA ALA A 39 -6.10 -8.48 0.49
C ALA A 39 -5.49 -7.73 -0.71
N LEU A 40 -6.31 -7.28 -1.67
CA LEU A 40 -5.81 -6.47 -2.79
C LEU A 40 -5.12 -5.19 -2.29
N HIS A 41 -5.74 -4.48 -1.36
CA HIS A 41 -5.15 -3.27 -0.79
C HIS A 41 -3.87 -3.57 0.02
N SER A 42 -3.85 -4.63 0.84
CA SER A 42 -2.64 -4.99 1.59
C SER A 42 -1.48 -5.35 0.66
N GLN A 43 -1.75 -6.11 -0.42
CA GLN A 43 -0.76 -6.42 -1.44
C GLN A 43 -0.24 -5.17 -2.16
N ALA A 44 -1.14 -4.24 -2.53
CA ALA A 44 -0.74 -2.98 -3.14
C ALA A 44 0.20 -2.17 -2.22
N LEU A 45 -0.08 -2.12 -0.92
CA LEU A 45 0.78 -1.44 0.06
C LEU A 45 2.12 -2.13 0.27
N ILE A 46 2.17 -3.47 0.26
CA ILE A 46 3.41 -4.24 0.33
C ILE A 46 4.29 -3.92 -0.89
N GLN A 47 3.71 -3.91 -2.09
CA GLN A 47 4.44 -3.58 -3.31
C GLN A 47 4.88 -2.13 -3.34
N LEU A 48 4.03 -1.18 -2.92
CA LEU A 48 4.40 0.22 -2.77
C LEU A 48 5.58 0.39 -1.82
N LYS A 49 5.55 -0.29 -0.66
CA LYS A 49 6.63 -0.23 0.33
C LYS A 49 7.94 -0.76 -0.24
N LYS A 50 7.89 -1.91 -0.93
CA LYS A 50 9.09 -2.56 -1.48
C LYS A 50 9.67 -1.78 -2.66
N ASN A 51 8.84 -1.43 -3.63
CA ASN A 51 9.27 -0.96 -4.95
C ASN A 51 9.28 0.57 -5.08
N TYR A 52 8.67 1.30 -4.14
CA TYR A 52 8.67 2.76 -4.16
C TYR A 52 9.27 3.34 -2.88
N CYS A 53 8.67 3.08 -1.71
CA CYS A 53 9.13 3.68 -0.46
C CYS A 53 10.57 3.24 -0.10
N GLY A 54 10.89 1.97 -0.31
CA GLY A 54 12.22 1.40 -0.06
C GLY A 54 13.28 2.00 -0.98
N LEU A 55 13.00 2.15 -2.28
CA LEU A 55 13.93 2.73 -3.24
C LEU A 55 14.14 4.23 -3.00
N ASN A 56 13.06 4.97 -2.76
CA ASN A 56 13.11 6.41 -2.59
C ASN A 56 13.50 6.84 -1.17
N ARG A 57 13.56 5.89 -0.23
CA ARG A 57 13.96 6.12 1.17
C ARG A 57 13.20 7.28 1.82
N CYS A 58 11.92 7.49 1.45
CA CYS A 58 11.15 8.67 1.84
C CYS A 58 11.04 8.84 3.37
N VAL A 59 11.14 7.75 4.12
CA VAL A 59 11.10 7.74 5.59
C VAL A 59 12.48 7.71 6.26
N GLN A 60 13.58 7.71 5.50
CA GLN A 60 14.95 7.70 6.04
C GLN A 60 15.65 9.06 5.97
N CYS A 61 15.04 10.05 5.31
CA CYS A 61 15.56 11.41 5.23
C CYS A 61 14.63 12.39 5.96
N SER A 62 15.19 13.32 6.73
CA SER A 62 14.44 14.34 7.48
C SER A 62 13.53 15.20 6.59
N LEU A 63 13.95 15.49 5.35
CA LEU A 63 13.12 16.17 4.36
C LEU A 63 11.93 15.31 3.92
N GLY A 64 12.18 14.02 3.63
CA GLY A 64 11.13 13.09 3.20
C GLY A 64 10.07 12.86 4.29
N VAL A 65 10.52 12.71 5.54
CA VAL A 65 9.62 12.63 6.71
C VAL A 65 8.78 13.91 6.82
N LYS A 66 9.39 15.09 6.71
CA LYS A 66 8.64 16.37 6.72
C LYS A 66 7.60 16.48 5.60
N LEU A 67 7.87 15.95 4.41
CA LEU A 67 6.91 15.96 3.29
C LEU A 67 5.73 15.00 3.54
N LEU A 68 6.00 13.82 4.11
CA LEU A 68 4.97 12.83 4.44
C LEU A 68 4.09 13.28 5.61
N HIS A 69 4.65 14.00 6.57
CA HIS A 69 3.94 14.53 7.75
C HIS A 69 3.35 15.92 7.55
N ARG A 70 3.12 16.37 6.30
CA ARG A 70 2.32 17.59 6.08
C ARG A 70 0.87 17.35 6.50
N GLU A 71 0.61 17.54 7.79
CA GLU A 71 -0.70 17.96 8.28
C GLU A 71 -1.08 19.24 7.53
N LYS A 72 -2.34 19.35 7.14
CA LYS A 72 -2.90 20.64 6.72
C LYS A 72 -2.67 21.60 7.89
N GLN A 73 -1.72 22.50 7.75
CA GLN A 73 -1.68 23.73 8.53
C GLN A 73 -2.70 24.71 7.94
N ILE A 74 -3.99 24.33 7.93
CA ILE A 74 -5.15 25.21 7.73
C ILE A 74 -6.34 24.59 8.45
#